data_AF-A0A7Z1N8A5-F1
#
_entry.id   AF-A0A7Z1N8A5-F1
#
_cell.length_a   1.000
_cell.length_b   1.000
_cell.length_c   1.000
_cell.angle_alpha   90.00
_cell.angle_beta   90.00
_cell.angle_gamma   90.00
#
_symmetry.space_group_name_H-M   'P 1'
#
loop_
_entity.id
_entity.type
_entity.pdbx_description
1 polymer ?
#
loop_
_entity_poly.entity_id
_entity_poly.type
_entity_poly.pdbx_seq_one_letter_code
_entity_poly.pdbx_strand_id
1 'polypeptide(L)'
;TGAVTVPDYPSEKEQPVITVDNPDQLPDGNTPGTTEVDVTVTYQDGTKDHVKVPVTVGEEADNDAYDPNVEEVNKDHGTPTTEEDVTGAVTVPDYPSEK
;
A
#
# COMPACT_ATOMS: atom_id res chain seq x y z
N THR A 1 -6.64 9.64 16.15
CA THR A 1 -6.53 8.61 17.20
C THR A 1 -5.50 7.60 16.73
N GLY A 2 -4.52 7.24 17.58
CA GLY A 2 -3.51 6.25 17.23
C GLY A 2 -4.06 4.83 17.28
N ALA A 3 -3.40 3.89 16.61
CA ALA A 3 -3.80 2.47 16.58
C ALA A 3 -3.53 1.72 17.90
N VAL A 4 -2.77 2.32 18.81
CA VAL A 4 -2.42 1.73 20.10
C VAL A 4 -3.37 2.25 21.17
N THR A 5 -4.06 1.33 21.83
CA THR A 5 -4.91 1.58 23.01
C THR A 5 -4.39 0.75 24.17
N VAL A 6 -4.41 1.28 25.39
CA VAL A 6 -4.16 0.52 26.62
C VAL A 6 -5.52 0.18 27.25
N PRO A 7 -6.03 -1.06 27.10
CA PRO A 7 -7.33 -1.43 27.65
C PRO A 7 -7.36 -1.24 29.17
N ASP A 8 -8.52 -0.87 29.69
CA ASP A 8 -8.77 -0.68 31.13
C ASP A 8 -7.87 0.37 31.81
N TYR A 9 -7.17 1.21 31.04
CA TYR A 9 -6.44 2.34 31.60
C TYR A 9 -7.42 3.41 32.12
N PRO A 10 -7.27 3.90 33.35
CA PRO A 10 -8.21 4.86 33.92
C PRO A 10 -8.30 6.14 33.07
N SER A 11 -9.50 6.43 32.54
CA SER A 11 -9.73 7.61 31.69
C SER A 11 -9.61 8.95 32.44
N GLU A 12 -9.79 8.93 33.77
CA GLU A 12 -9.60 10.11 34.63
C GLU A 12 -8.13 10.44 34.90
N LYS A 13 -7.20 9.54 34.52
CA LYS A 13 -5.77 9.76 34.61
C LYS A 13 -5.23 10.27 33.26
N GLU A 14 -4.11 11.00 33.32
CA GLU A 14 -3.34 11.35 32.13
C GLU A 14 -2.97 10.08 31.34
N GLN A 15 -3.24 10.08 30.04
CA GLN A 15 -3.06 8.90 29.20
C GLN A 15 -1.58 8.60 28.99
N PRO A 16 -1.19 7.32 28.79
CA PRO A 16 0.19 6.96 28.47
C PRO A 16 0.68 7.66 27.20
N VAL A 17 1.97 8.00 27.18
CA VAL A 17 2.62 8.57 26.00
C VAL A 17 3.13 7.44 25.12
N ILE A 18 2.82 7.50 23.82
CA ILE A 18 3.18 6.47 22.85
C ILE A 18 4.18 7.07 21.87
N THR A 19 5.34 6.44 21.71
CA THR A 19 6.40 6.89 20.81
C THR A 19 6.86 5.76 19.92
N VAL A 20 7.14 6.07 18.64
CA VAL A 20 7.86 5.15 17.75
C VAL A 20 9.34 5.16 18.17
N ASP A 21 9.93 3.99 18.34
CA ASP A 21 11.29 3.85 18.86
C ASP A 21 12.33 4.25 17.81
N ASN A 22 12.10 3.86 16.55
CA ASN A 22 12.92 4.25 15.42
C ASN A 22 12.06 4.66 14.21
N PRO A 23 11.95 5.97 13.91
CA PRO A 23 11.20 6.45 12.75
C PRO A 23 11.66 5.88 11.40
N ASP A 24 12.94 5.47 11.29
CA ASP A 24 13.49 4.90 10.05
C ASP A 24 12.93 3.49 9.75
N GLN A 25 12.21 2.87 10.68
CA GLN A 25 11.51 1.60 10.46
C GLN A 25 10.16 1.77 9.75
N LEU A 26 9.65 3.00 9.60
CA LEU A 26 8.37 3.23 8.94
C LEU A 26 8.50 2.91 7.44
N PRO A 27 7.54 2.16 6.85
CA PRO A 27 7.56 1.91 5.41
C PRO A 27 7.38 3.22 4.62
N ASP A 28 7.94 3.26 3.42
CA ASP A 28 7.89 4.42 2.52
C ASP A 28 6.51 4.67 1.89
N GLY A 29 5.59 3.71 2.04
CA GLY A 29 4.24 3.74 1.47
C GLY A 29 4.17 3.36 0.00
N ASN A 30 5.30 3.08 -0.66
CA ASN A 30 5.37 2.73 -2.08
C ASN A 30 5.75 1.26 -2.30
N THR A 31 6.44 0.65 -1.33
CA THR A 31 6.84 -0.76 -1.40
C THR A 31 5.80 -1.63 -0.70
N PRO A 32 5.08 -2.52 -1.43
CA PRO A 32 4.11 -3.41 -0.82
C PRO A 32 4.75 -4.35 0.21
N GLY A 33 4.02 -4.63 1.28
CA GLY A 33 4.49 -5.55 2.32
C GLY A 33 4.01 -5.17 3.71
N THR A 34 4.43 -5.96 4.70
CA THR A 34 4.16 -5.67 6.12
C THR A 34 5.48 -5.48 6.86
N THR A 35 5.58 -4.39 7.61
CA THR A 35 6.72 -4.06 8.45
C THR A 35 6.26 -3.97 9.91
N GLU A 36 6.98 -4.63 10.81
CA GLU A 36 6.76 -4.46 12.26
C GLU A 36 7.53 -3.24 12.77
N VAL A 37 6.82 -2.28 13.34
CA VAL A 37 7.38 -1.05 13.90
C VAL A 37 7.41 -1.15 15.41
N ASP A 38 8.59 -0.92 16.01
CA ASP A 38 8.76 -0.95 17.45
C ASP A 38 8.24 0.37 18.06
N VAL A 39 7.40 0.26 19.10
CA VAL A 39 6.86 1.41 19.83
C VAL A 39 7.01 1.23 21.34
N THR A 40 7.31 2.33 22.03
CA THR A 40 7.33 2.43 23.49
C THR A 40 6.06 3.09 24.00
N VAL A 41 5.42 2.45 24.97
CA VAL A 41 4.33 3.02 25.79
C VAL A 41 4.92 3.43 27.13
N THR A 42 4.90 4.73 27.45
CA THR A 42 5.39 5.27 28.72
C THR A 42 4.22 5.66 29.61
N TYR A 43 4.15 5.03 30.80
CA TYR A 43 3.15 5.33 31.82
C TYR A 43 3.62 6.47 32.74
N GLN A 44 2.69 7.09 33.48
CA GLN A 44 2.99 8.19 34.40
C GLN A 44 3.96 7.82 35.53
N ASP A 45 3.97 6.55 35.95
CA ASP A 45 4.91 6.06 36.99
C ASP A 45 6.32 5.83 36.45
N GLY A 46 6.54 6.13 35.16
CA GLY A 46 7.81 5.98 34.46
C GLY A 46 8.08 4.57 33.95
N THR A 47 7.20 3.60 34.23
CA THR A 47 7.28 2.27 33.64
C THR A 47 7.02 2.32 32.13
N LYS A 48 7.54 1.32 31.42
CA LYS A 48 7.48 1.26 29.96
C LYS A 48 7.14 -0.14 29.48
N ASP A 49 6.29 -0.20 28.47
CA ASP A 49 6.08 -1.38 27.65
C ASP A 49 6.63 -1.14 26.25
N HIS A 50 7.18 -2.19 25.63
CA HIS A 50 7.59 -2.20 24.23
C HIS A 50 6.70 -3.17 23.46
N VAL A 51 6.10 -2.70 22.38
CA VAL A 51 5.23 -3.52 21.51
C VAL A 51 5.58 -3.31 20.04
N LYS A 52 5.26 -4.31 19.21
CA LYS A 52 5.43 -4.27 17.77
C LYS A 52 4.08 -4.04 17.10
N VAL A 53 4.00 -3.05 16.23
CA VAL A 53 2.78 -2.71 15.46
C VAL A 53 3.02 -3.07 13.99
N PRO A 54 2.22 -3.96 13.39
CA PRO A 54 2.32 -4.23 11.97
C PRO A 54 1.76 -3.05 11.16
N VAL A 55 2.54 -2.57 10.20
CA VAL A 55 2.13 -1.58 9.20
C VAL A 55 2.16 -2.25 7.84
N THR A 56 1.01 -2.27 7.16
CA THR A 56 0.85 -2.93 5.85
C THR A 56 0.68 -1.88 4.76
N VAL A 57 1.52 -1.98 3.73
CA VAL A 57 1.37 -1.28 2.46
C VAL A 57 0.77 -2.27 1.46
N GLY A 58 -0.36 -1.91 0.86
CA GLY A 58 -1.03 -2.74 -0.13
C GLY A 58 -0.28 -2.77 -1.46
N GLU A 59 -0.61 -3.76 -2.29
CA GLU A 59 -0.15 -3.77 -3.68
C GLU A 59 -0.82 -2.64 -4.47
N GLU A 60 -0.06 -2.03 -5.38
CA GLU A 60 -0.61 -1.10 -6.36
C GLU A 60 -1.49 -1.87 -7.35
N ALA A 61 -2.62 -1.28 -7.75
CA ALA A 61 -3.51 -1.90 -8.73
C ALA A 61 -2.85 -1.87 -10.12
N ASP A 62 -3.03 -2.94 -10.90
CA ASP A 62 -2.37 -3.05 -12.22
C ASP A 62 -2.73 -1.93 -13.19
N ASN A 63 -3.94 -1.42 -13.13
CA ASN A 63 -4.37 -0.31 -13.97
C ASN A 63 -3.74 1.03 -13.59
N ASP A 64 -3.19 1.14 -12.38
CA ASP A 64 -2.46 2.31 -11.92
C ASP A 64 -0.95 2.14 -12.21
N ALA A 65 -0.45 0.90 -12.13
CA ALA A 65 0.95 0.56 -12.37
C ALA A 65 1.34 0.45 -13.87
N TYR A 66 0.40 0.08 -14.74
CA TYR A 66 0.69 -0.20 -16.15
C TYR A 66 -0.26 0.53 -17.11
N ASP A 67 0.34 1.35 -17.98
CA ASP A 67 -0.38 2.04 -19.05
C ASP A 67 -0.43 1.20 -20.34
N PRO A 68 -1.60 1.01 -20.97
CA PRO A 68 -1.68 0.37 -22.27
C PRO A 68 -1.22 1.32 -23.39
N ASN A 69 -0.56 0.77 -24.39
CA ASN A 69 -0.33 1.43 -25.67
C ASN A 69 -1.38 0.99 -26.69
N VAL A 70 -1.86 1.94 -27.48
CA VAL A 70 -2.92 1.73 -28.47
C VAL A 70 -2.44 2.19 -29.84
N GLU A 71 -2.59 1.31 -30.83
CA GLU A 71 -2.33 1.59 -32.23
C GLU A 71 -3.62 1.86 -33.01
N GLU A 72 -3.52 2.66 -34.09
CA GLU A 72 -4.68 2.94 -34.94
C GLU A 72 -5.00 1.77 -35.87
N VAL A 73 -6.27 1.33 -35.87
CA VAL A 73 -6.76 0.32 -36.81
C VAL A 73 -7.24 0.99 -38.09
N ASN A 74 -6.49 0.78 -39.17
CA ASN A 74 -6.83 1.28 -40.51
C ASN A 74 -7.33 0.16 -41.43
N LYS A 75 -8.43 0.42 -42.15
CA LYS A 75 -9.06 -0.53 -43.09
C LYS A 75 -9.42 0.15 -44.40
N ASP A 76 -9.25 -0.60 -45.50
CA ASP A 76 -9.69 -0.16 -46.82
C ASP A 76 -11.22 -0.14 -46.93
N HIS A 77 -11.75 0.75 -47.78
CA HIS A 77 -13.18 0.87 -48.01
C HIS A 77 -13.79 -0.44 -48.56
N GLY A 78 -14.85 -0.91 -47.90
CA GLY A 78 -15.52 -2.17 -48.24
C GLY A 78 -14.99 -3.40 -47.48
N THR A 79 -13.93 -3.23 -46.68
CA THR A 79 -13.40 -4.27 -45.80
C THR A 79 -13.96 -4.09 -44.39
N PRO A 80 -14.64 -5.11 -43.81
CA PRO A 80 -15.10 -5.03 -42.44
C PRO A 80 -13.93 -5.14 -41.45
N THR A 81 -14.04 -4.43 -40.32
CA THR A 81 -13.16 -4.62 -39.16
C THR A 81 -13.52 -5.91 -38.44
N THR A 82 -12.52 -6.56 -37.86
CA THR A 82 -12.67 -7.74 -37.00
C THR A 82 -12.38 -7.42 -35.55
N GLU A 83 -12.83 -8.28 -34.62
CA GLU A 83 -12.46 -8.14 -33.21
C GLU A 83 -10.95 -8.24 -32.99
N GLU A 84 -10.27 -9.11 -33.74
CA GLU A 84 -8.82 -9.30 -33.69
C GLU A 84 -8.06 -8.03 -34.11
N ASP A 85 -8.58 -7.28 -35.10
CA ASP A 85 -7.98 -6.00 -35.49
C ASP A 85 -7.96 -5.00 -34.34
N VAL A 86 -9.01 -5.00 -33.51
CA VAL A 86 -9.16 -4.06 -32.40
C VAL A 86 -8.36 -4.52 -31.19
N THR A 87 -8.45 -5.80 -30.83
CA THR A 87 -7.73 -6.33 -29.66
C THR A 87 -6.24 -6.42 -29.88
N GLY A 88 -5.80 -6.74 -31.11
CA GLY A 88 -4.38 -6.79 -31.48
C GLY A 88 -3.69 -5.42 -31.52
N ALA A 89 -4.46 -4.33 -31.58
CA ALA A 89 -3.92 -2.97 -31.56
C ALA A 89 -3.65 -2.44 -30.13
N VAL A 90 -3.94 -3.22 -29.09
CA VAL A 90 -3.73 -2.84 -27.69
C VAL A 90 -2.64 -3.71 -27.08
N THR A 91 -1.64 -3.08 -26.47
CA THR A 91 -0.54 -3.77 -25.78
C THR A 91 -0.29 -3.15 -24.41
N VAL A 92 0.29 -3.91 -23.47
CA VAL A 92 0.74 -3.38 -22.17
C VAL A 92 2.23 -3.74 -22.04
N PRO A 93 3.14 -2.88 -22.51
CA PRO A 93 4.54 -3.25 -22.80
C PRO A 93 5.34 -3.66 -21.57
N ASP A 94 5.06 -3.05 -20.40
CA ASP A 94 5.79 -3.30 -19.16
C ASP A 94 5.09 -4.31 -18.24
N TYR A 95 4.00 -4.94 -18.71
CA TYR A 95 3.28 -5.93 -17.91
C TYR A 95 4.12 -7.20 -17.75
N PRO A 96 4.39 -7.66 -16.52
CA PRO A 96 5.22 -8.84 -16.28
C PRO A 96 4.58 -10.10 -16.88
N SER A 97 5.38 -10.90 -17.60
CA SER A 97 4.92 -12.15 -18.22
C SER A 97 4.66 -13.28 -17.21
N GLU A 98 5.19 -13.15 -16.00
CA GLU A 98 5.02 -14.08 -14.89
C GLU A 98 4.52 -13.27 -13.69
N LYS A 99 3.25 -13.46 -13.32
CA LYS A 99 2.68 -13.02 -12.04
C LYS A 99 2.49 -14.22 -11.12
#